data_AF-A0A931ZA53-F1
#
_entry.id   AF-A0A931ZA53-F1
#
_cell.length_a   1.000
_cell.length_b   1.000
_cell.length_c   1.000
_cell.angle_alpha   90.00
_cell.angle_beta   90.00
_cell.angle_gamma   90.00
#
_symmetry.space_group_name_H-M   'P 1'
#
loop_
_entity.id
_entity.type
_entity.pdbx_description
1 polymer ?
#
loop_
_entity_poly.entity_id
_entity_poly.type
_entity_poly.pdbx_seq_one_letter_code
_entity_poly.pdbx_strand_id
1 'polypeptide(L)'
;MNPAPSTPPVVAEINRLHEEAKRCAIASREALHRALVAAWHAGHLLVEERKRVFRDMGPGAWLLWLKANFRGTARTAQRYIRLAHCVTDAAFLQGMSLRQAYARLGIATEPKTPGKRRLRHTLPAHVVLANRLVRTLKRRPGQTDEEQREAYRRDLRLLYEKLRLWFEPAPPAANFSGPVRSHKS
;
A
#
# COMPACT_ATOMS: atom_id res chain seq x y z
N MET A 1 19.42 -32.02 61.79
CA MET A 1 19.45 -30.96 60.77
C MET A 1 19.57 -31.65 59.42
N ASN A 2 18.50 -31.69 58.63
CA ASN A 2 18.57 -32.25 57.27
C ASN A 2 19.13 -31.19 56.32
N PRO A 3 20.15 -31.50 55.51
CA PRO A 3 20.62 -30.56 54.50
C PRO A 3 19.52 -30.33 53.46
N ALA A 4 19.28 -29.06 53.11
CA ALA A 4 18.35 -28.70 52.05
C ALA A 4 18.76 -29.40 50.74
N PRO A 5 17.80 -29.91 49.94
CA PRO A 5 18.13 -30.60 48.70
C PRO A 5 18.88 -29.65 47.78
N SER A 6 20.12 -30.01 47.43
CA SER A 6 20.94 -29.26 46.48
C SER A 6 20.20 -29.19 45.16
N THR A 7 19.87 -27.96 44.73
CA THR A 7 19.19 -27.75 43.46
C THR A 7 20.08 -28.29 42.35
N PRO A 8 19.59 -29.21 41.49
CA PRO A 8 20.42 -29.80 40.46
C PRO A 8 20.95 -28.70 39.53
N PRO A 9 22.19 -28.82 39.02
CA PRO A 9 22.88 -27.75 38.30
C PRO A 9 22.09 -27.26 37.08
N VAL A 10 21.34 -28.15 36.43
CA VAL A 10 20.44 -27.81 35.32
C VAL A 10 19.32 -26.87 35.76
N VAL A 11 18.70 -27.08 36.92
CA VAL A 11 17.62 -26.23 37.43
C VAL A 11 18.18 -24.86 37.87
N ALA A 12 19.37 -24.82 38.46
CA ALA A 12 20.04 -23.56 38.76
C ALA A 12 20.34 -22.75 37.48
N GLU A 13 20.81 -23.41 36.42
CA GLU A 13 21.09 -22.78 35.14
C GLU A 13 19.82 -22.30 34.41
N ILE A 14 18.73 -23.08 34.45
CA ILE A 14 17.42 -22.65 33.94
C ILE A 14 16.96 -21.37 34.62
N ASN A 15 17.05 -21.30 35.95
CA ASN A 15 16.65 -20.12 36.71
C ASN A 15 17.58 -18.92 36.42
N ARG A 16 18.88 -19.14 36.26
CA ARG A 16 19.84 -18.11 35.85
C ARG A 16 19.45 -17.50 34.49
N LEU A 17 19.19 -18.34 33.50
CA LEU A 17 18.77 -17.92 32.16
C LEU A 17 17.40 -17.23 32.16
N HIS A 18 16.46 -17.68 33.01
CA HIS A 18 15.16 -17.02 33.17
C HIS A 18 15.31 -15.59 33.71
N GLU A 19 16.15 -15.38 34.74
CA GLU A 19 16.41 -14.04 35.27
C GLU A 19 17.19 -13.16 34.29
N GLU A 20 18.06 -13.74 33.46
CA GLU A 20 18.69 -13.03 32.35
C GLU A 20 17.66 -12.59 31.30
N ALA A 21 16.75 -13.48 30.90
CA ALA A 21 15.66 -13.15 29.99
C ALA A 21 14.76 -12.03 30.53
N LYS A 22 14.44 -12.04 31.83
CA LYS A 22 13.68 -10.97 32.49
C LYS A 22 14.41 -9.63 32.44
N ARG A 23 15.72 -9.61 32.75
CA ARG A 23 16.54 -8.39 32.65
C ARG A 23 16.58 -7.84 31.22
N CYS A 24 16.81 -8.69 30.22
CA CYS A 24 16.77 -8.31 28.81
C CYS A 24 15.41 -7.76 28.39
N ALA A 25 14.31 -8.34 28.88
CA ALA A 25 12.96 -7.88 28.58
C ALA A 25 12.69 -6.47 29.14
N ILE A 26 13.14 -6.18 30.37
CA ILE A 26 13.02 -4.86 31.00
C ILE A 26 13.84 -3.83 30.21
N ALA A 27 15.13 -4.12 29.97
CA ALA A 27 16.02 -3.23 29.24
C ALA A 27 15.50 -2.91 27.82
N SER A 28 14.93 -3.90 27.14
CA SER A 28 14.30 -3.72 25.83
C SER A 28 13.10 -2.77 25.87
N ARG A 29 12.23 -2.91 26.89
CA ARG A 29 11.07 -2.00 27.08
C ARG A 29 11.51 -0.58 27.38
N GLU A 30 12.51 -0.39 28.22
CA GLU A 30 13.05 0.94 28.53
C GLU A 30 13.70 1.60 27.31
N ALA A 31 14.51 0.85 26.56
CA ALA A 31 15.12 1.35 25.33
C ALA A 31 14.07 1.75 24.29
N LEU A 32 13.01 0.95 24.15
CA LEU A 32 11.87 1.27 23.30
C LEU A 32 11.17 2.54 23.75
N HIS A 33 10.88 2.67 25.05
CA HIS A 33 10.23 3.86 25.59
C HIS A 33 11.07 5.11 25.30
N ARG A 34 12.38 5.08 25.57
CA ARG A 34 13.29 6.19 25.25
C ARG A 34 13.26 6.54 23.76
N ALA A 35 13.25 5.54 22.88
CA ALA A 35 13.17 5.78 21.43
C ALA A 35 11.84 6.42 21.01
N LEU A 36 10.71 6.01 21.60
CA LEU A 36 9.40 6.60 21.33
C LEU A 36 9.30 8.04 21.83
N VAL A 37 9.82 8.32 23.03
CA VAL A 37 9.88 9.69 23.58
C VAL A 37 10.75 10.59 22.71
N ALA A 38 11.92 10.12 22.27
CA ALA A 38 12.78 10.87 21.34
C ALA A 38 12.08 11.15 20.00
N ALA A 39 11.40 10.15 19.44
CA ALA A 39 10.60 10.31 18.21
C ALA A 39 9.46 11.32 18.38
N TRP A 40 8.81 11.33 19.54
CA TRP A 40 7.76 12.28 19.89
C TRP A 40 8.29 13.72 19.97
N HIS A 41 9.40 13.93 20.68
CA HIS A 41 10.07 15.24 20.74
C HIS A 41 10.51 15.72 19.35
N ALA A 42 11.14 14.84 18.56
CA ALA A 42 11.51 15.15 17.19
C ALA A 42 10.29 15.54 16.34
N GLY A 43 9.13 14.91 16.59
CA GLY A 43 7.87 15.26 15.95
C GLY A 43 7.43 16.70 16.21
N HIS A 44 7.48 17.15 17.46
CA HIS A 44 7.16 18.55 17.82
C HIS A 44 8.10 19.54 17.15
N LEU A 45 9.41 19.27 17.17
CA LEU A 45 10.39 20.11 16.47
C LEU A 45 10.13 20.17 14.96
N LEU A 46 9.79 19.04 14.34
CA LEU A 46 9.44 18.99 12.92
C LEU A 46 8.15 19.77 12.59
N VAL A 47 7.18 19.84 13.51
CA VAL A 47 5.97 20.67 13.33
C VAL A 47 6.34 22.14 13.30
N GLU A 48 7.20 22.59 14.21
CA GLU A 48 7.64 23.99 14.27
C GLU A 48 8.50 24.37 13.07
N GLU A 49 9.45 23.52 12.68
CA GLU A 49 10.27 23.74 11.48
C GLU A 49 9.42 23.75 10.21
N ARG A 50 8.41 22.87 10.11
CA ARG A 50 7.50 22.89 8.95
C ARG A 50 6.77 24.22 8.83
N LYS A 51 6.32 24.81 9.95
CA LYS A 51 5.68 26.14 9.95
C LYS A 51 6.67 27.22 9.49
N ARG A 52 7.90 27.20 9.98
CA ARG A 52 8.97 28.14 9.58
C ARG A 52 9.26 28.05 8.09
N VAL A 53 9.50 26.84 7.58
CA VAL A 53 9.78 26.59 6.17
C VAL A 53 8.62 27.05 5.28
N PHE A 54 7.37 26.79 5.69
CA PHE A 54 6.20 27.25 4.93
C PHE A 54 6.07 28.78 4.89
N ARG A 55 6.40 29.46 5.99
CA ARG A 55 6.40 30.93 6.06
C ARG A 55 7.53 31.54 5.22
N ASP A 56 8.73 30.97 5.30
CA ASP A 56 9.93 31.61 4.76
C ASP A 56 10.22 31.19 3.30
N MET A 57 9.85 29.97 2.91
CA MET A 57 10.17 29.37 1.61
C MET A 57 8.96 28.84 0.83
N GLY A 58 7.76 28.92 1.42
CA GLY A 58 6.51 28.46 0.82
C GLY A 58 6.23 26.94 0.93
N PRO A 59 5.03 26.48 0.53
CA PRO A 59 4.57 25.11 0.78
C PRO A 59 5.38 24.01 0.09
N GLY A 60 6.02 24.32 -1.06
CA GLY A 60 6.79 23.34 -1.85
C GLY A 60 8.19 23.04 -1.30
N ALA A 61 8.73 23.89 -0.42
CA ALA A 61 10.11 23.80 0.04
C ALA A 61 10.34 22.71 1.12
N TRP A 62 9.28 22.23 1.77
CA TRP A 62 9.40 21.30 2.90
C TRP A 62 10.12 19.99 2.57
N LEU A 63 9.86 19.41 1.40
CA LEU A 63 10.53 18.16 1.01
C LEU A 63 12.02 18.36 0.73
N LEU A 64 12.38 19.50 0.15
CA LEU A 64 13.78 19.88 -0.10
C LEU A 64 14.50 20.14 1.23
N TRP A 65 13.85 20.85 2.15
CA TRP A 65 14.37 21.10 3.49
C TRP A 65 14.61 19.79 4.25
N LEU A 66 13.65 18.85 4.22
CA LEU A 66 13.82 17.54 4.85
C LEU A 66 15.00 16.78 4.27
N LYS A 67 15.18 16.79 2.95
CA LYS A 67 16.30 16.10 2.30
C LYS A 67 17.67 16.67 2.72
N ALA A 68 17.75 17.97 2.99
CA ALA A 68 18.99 18.64 3.39
C ALA A 68 19.26 18.54 4.90
N ASN A 69 18.22 18.59 5.74
CA ASN A 69 18.37 18.79 7.19
C ASN A 69 17.98 17.58 8.05
N PHE A 70 17.18 16.65 7.53
CA PHE A 70 16.71 15.49 8.28
C PHE A 70 17.42 14.21 7.81
N ARG A 71 18.10 13.53 8.73
CA ARG A 71 18.82 12.27 8.45
C ARG A 71 17.91 11.08 8.15
N GLY A 72 16.61 11.19 8.44
CA GLY A 72 15.64 10.15 8.15
C GLY A 72 14.90 10.37 6.82
N THR A 73 13.99 9.44 6.51
CA THR A 73 13.13 9.59 5.33
C THR A 73 11.98 10.57 5.59
N ALA A 74 11.41 11.16 4.53
CA ALA A 74 10.20 11.97 4.64
C ALA A 74 9.04 11.21 5.32
N ARG A 75 8.95 9.89 5.08
CA ARG A 75 7.99 9.00 5.73
C ARG A 75 8.23 8.88 7.24
N THR A 76 9.49 8.87 7.68
CA THR A 76 9.85 8.87 9.11
C THR A 76 9.48 10.20 9.75
N ALA A 77 9.80 11.33 9.10
CA ALA A 77 9.42 12.66 9.59
C ALA A 77 7.89 12.79 9.74
N GLN A 78 7.13 12.30 8.76
CA GLN A 78 5.66 12.29 8.82
C GLN A 78 5.14 11.44 9.99
N ARG A 79 5.77 10.29 10.27
CA ARG A 79 5.41 9.46 11.43
C ARG A 79 5.68 10.16 12.75
N TYR A 80 6.81 10.87 12.86
CA TYR A 80 7.15 11.64 14.06
C TYR A 80 6.18 12.80 14.26
N ILE A 81 5.87 13.57 13.21
CA ILE A 81 4.85 14.63 13.26
C ILE A 81 3.48 14.06 13.68
N ARG A 82 3.08 12.92 13.12
CA ARG A 82 1.82 12.27 13.51
C ARG A 82 1.83 11.82 14.97
N LEU A 83 2.94 11.28 15.44
CA LEU A 83 3.14 10.91 16.84
C LEU A 83 2.98 12.11 17.78
N ALA A 84 3.59 13.25 17.45
CA ALA A 84 3.44 14.48 18.21
C ALA A 84 1.99 14.99 18.26
N HIS A 85 1.22 14.84 17.19
CA HIS A 85 -0.19 15.23 17.18
C HIS A 85 -1.12 14.27 17.93
N CYS A 86 -0.84 12.97 17.90
CA CYS A 86 -1.72 11.95 18.49
C CYS A 86 -1.47 11.70 19.98
N VAL A 87 -0.32 12.13 20.51
CA VAL A 87 0.08 11.87 21.90
C VAL A 87 0.34 13.18 22.61
N THR A 88 -0.50 13.52 23.57
CA THR A 88 -0.40 14.77 24.33
C THR A 88 0.73 14.75 25.35
N ASP A 89 1.00 13.59 25.95
CA ASP A 89 1.99 13.40 27.00
C ASP A 89 2.89 12.19 26.71
N ALA A 90 4.21 12.37 26.87
CA ALA A 90 5.21 11.32 26.75
C ALA A 90 5.01 10.19 27.78
N ALA A 91 4.44 10.49 28.95
CA ALA A 91 4.12 9.47 29.95
C ALA A 91 3.12 8.42 29.43
N PHE A 92 2.26 8.80 28.47
CA PHE A 92 1.33 7.88 27.82
C PHE A 92 2.05 6.77 27.04
N LEU A 93 3.31 6.97 26.64
CA LEU A 93 4.12 5.98 25.94
C LEU A 93 4.79 4.98 26.90
N GLN A 94 4.68 5.19 28.22
CA GLN A 94 5.29 4.32 29.21
C GLN A 94 4.57 2.97 29.28
N GLY A 95 5.34 1.88 29.27
CA GLY A 95 4.80 0.52 29.34
C GLY A 95 4.13 0.01 28.06
N MET A 96 4.04 0.83 27.00
CA MET A 96 3.53 0.37 25.71
C MET A 96 4.52 -0.53 24.98
N SER A 97 4.02 -1.62 24.39
CA SER A 97 4.76 -2.36 23.36
C SER A 97 4.79 -1.59 22.05
N LEU A 98 5.80 -1.86 21.21
CA LEU A 98 5.96 -1.23 19.90
C LEU A 98 4.69 -1.39 19.03
N ARG A 99 4.05 -2.56 19.10
CA ARG A 99 2.82 -2.86 18.39
C ARG A 99 1.64 -2.04 18.90
N GLN A 100 1.51 -1.85 20.21
CA GLN A 100 0.46 -1.02 20.80
C GLN A 100 0.65 0.45 20.45
N ALA A 101 1.89 0.95 20.55
CA ALA A 101 2.23 2.32 20.15
C ALA A 101 1.84 2.56 18.68
N TYR A 102 2.28 1.69 17.76
CA TYR A 102 1.93 1.86 16.34
C TYR A 102 0.43 1.71 16.04
N ALA A 103 -0.24 0.72 16.63
CA ALA A 103 -1.68 0.53 16.46
C ALA A 103 -2.46 1.78 16.90
N ARG A 104 -2.08 2.41 18.02
CA ARG A 104 -2.74 3.61 18.53
C ARG A 104 -2.48 4.84 17.66
N LEU A 105 -1.30 4.93 17.07
CA LEU A 105 -0.91 6.00 16.14
C LEU A 105 -1.58 5.90 14.77
N GLY A 106 -2.42 4.88 14.55
CA GLY A 106 -2.98 4.58 13.24
C GLY A 106 -1.87 4.35 12.19
N ILE A 107 -0.65 4.05 12.64
CA ILE A 107 0.41 3.54 11.80
C ILE A 107 0.07 2.07 11.71
N ALA A 108 -0.50 1.66 10.58
CA ALA A 108 -0.77 0.26 10.33
C ALA A 108 0.58 -0.50 10.37
N THR A 109 0.97 -0.95 11.55
CA THR A 109 1.60 -2.25 11.71
C THR A 109 0.49 -3.23 11.43
N GLU A 110 0.10 -3.32 10.15
CA GLU A 110 -0.47 -4.56 9.69
C GLU A 110 0.51 -5.62 10.21
N PRO A 111 0.06 -6.69 10.90
CA PRO A 111 0.89 -7.88 10.95
C PRO A 111 1.38 -8.10 9.51
N LYS A 112 2.62 -8.55 9.29
CA LYS A 112 2.96 -9.14 7.99
C LYS A 112 1.90 -10.22 7.77
N THR A 113 0.81 -9.87 7.10
CA THR A 113 -0.20 -10.82 6.71
C THR A 113 0.59 -11.80 5.86
N PRO A 114 0.60 -13.11 6.15
CA PRO A 114 1.02 -14.06 5.15
C PRO A 114 0.18 -13.70 3.93
N GLY A 115 0.86 -13.27 2.86
CA GLY A 115 0.40 -12.21 1.96
C GLY A 115 -1.09 -12.27 1.69
N LYS A 116 -1.78 -11.11 1.77
CA LYS A 116 -3.12 -10.92 1.19
C LYS A 116 -3.17 -11.80 -0.05
N ARG A 117 -3.87 -12.94 0.02
CA ARG A 117 -4.19 -13.72 -1.17
C ARG A 117 -4.85 -12.68 -2.03
N ARG A 118 -4.18 -12.25 -3.10
CA ARG A 118 -4.81 -11.42 -4.12
C ARG A 118 -6.12 -12.13 -4.36
N LEU A 119 -7.25 -11.47 -4.12
CA LEU A 119 -8.52 -11.97 -4.62
C LEU A 119 -8.27 -12.09 -6.12
N ARG A 120 -7.90 -13.30 -6.56
CA ARG A 120 -7.79 -13.66 -7.94
C ARG A 120 -9.24 -13.77 -8.36
N HIS A 121 -9.88 -12.63 -8.56
CA HIS A 121 -10.96 -12.57 -9.51
C HIS A 121 -10.29 -12.92 -10.83
N THR A 122 -10.29 -14.21 -11.14
CA THR A 122 -9.84 -14.73 -12.41
C THR A 122 -10.72 -14.01 -13.41
N LEU A 123 -10.14 -13.05 -14.13
CA LEU A 123 -10.86 -12.39 -15.20
C LEU A 123 -11.37 -13.50 -16.13
N PRO A 124 -12.65 -13.49 -16.52
CA PRO A 124 -13.17 -14.48 -17.44
C PRO A 124 -12.26 -14.62 -18.66
N ALA A 125 -12.06 -15.85 -19.14
CA ALA A 125 -11.08 -16.15 -20.18
C ALA A 125 -11.22 -15.24 -21.42
N HIS A 126 -12.44 -14.88 -21.79
CA HIS A 126 -12.72 -13.96 -22.90
C HIS A 126 -12.16 -12.54 -22.68
N VAL A 127 -12.16 -12.02 -21.44
CA VAL A 127 -11.58 -10.70 -21.11
C VAL A 127 -10.06 -10.73 -21.21
N VAL A 128 -9.44 -11.84 -20.80
CA VAL A 128 -8.00 -12.04 -20.91
C VAL A 128 -7.58 -12.16 -22.37
N LEU A 129 -8.33 -12.91 -23.18
CA LEU A 129 -8.11 -13.06 -24.62
C LEU A 129 -8.30 -11.73 -25.36
N ALA A 130 -9.35 -10.98 -25.08
CA ALA A 130 -9.59 -9.66 -25.65
C ALA A 130 -8.45 -8.69 -25.34
N ASN A 131 -7.99 -8.62 -24.08
CA ASN A 131 -6.85 -7.78 -23.72
C ASN A 131 -5.54 -8.21 -24.39
N ARG A 132 -5.34 -9.52 -24.58
CA ARG A 132 -4.18 -10.07 -25.28
C ARG A 132 -4.20 -9.69 -26.77
N LEU A 133 -5.37 -9.80 -27.41
CA LEU A 133 -5.59 -9.37 -28.80
C LEU A 133 -5.41 -7.87 -28.99
N VAL A 134 -5.97 -7.05 -28.09
CA VAL A 134 -5.78 -5.60 -28.13
C VAL A 134 -4.29 -5.25 -28.00
N ARG A 135 -3.54 -5.96 -27.16
CA ARG A 135 -2.08 -5.77 -27.01
C ARG A 135 -1.28 -6.23 -28.22
N THR A 136 -1.65 -7.34 -28.87
CA THR A 136 -0.96 -7.80 -30.09
C THR A 136 -1.24 -6.86 -31.26
N LEU A 137 -2.47 -6.36 -31.39
CA LEU A 137 -2.86 -5.41 -32.43
C LEU A 137 -2.27 -4.00 -32.19
N LYS A 138 -2.08 -3.57 -30.93
CA LYS A 138 -1.46 -2.26 -30.59
C LYS A 138 0.07 -2.25 -30.65
N ARG A 139 0.75 -3.39 -30.87
CA ARG A 139 2.23 -3.37 -31.06
C ARG A 139 2.58 -2.66 -32.37
N ARG A 140 3.45 -1.64 -32.26
CA ARG A 140 3.92 -0.77 -33.37
C ARG A 140 4.40 -1.58 -34.61
N PRO A 141 4.26 -1.02 -35.82
CA PRO A 141 4.74 -1.64 -37.07
C PRO A 141 6.28 -1.69 -37.07
N GLY A 142 6.85 -2.87 -37.32
CA GLY A 142 8.30 -3.05 -37.42
C GLY A 142 8.87 -4.34 -36.80
N GLN A 143 8.06 -5.25 -36.25
CA GLN A 143 8.59 -6.44 -35.55
C GLN A 143 7.80 -7.76 -35.71
N THR A 144 6.98 -7.91 -36.74
CA THR A 144 6.31 -9.19 -37.09
C THR A 144 6.06 -9.25 -38.59
N ASP A 145 6.32 -10.42 -39.18
CA ASP A 145 5.97 -10.81 -40.54
C ASP A 145 4.55 -10.36 -40.91
N GLU A 146 4.45 -9.69 -42.04
CA GLU A 146 3.21 -9.17 -42.62
C GLU A 146 2.17 -10.28 -42.84
N GLU A 147 2.65 -11.50 -43.09
CA GLU A 147 1.86 -12.73 -43.23
C GLU A 147 1.13 -13.12 -41.94
N GLN A 148 1.78 -13.01 -40.77
CA GLN A 148 1.14 -13.34 -39.49
C GLN A 148 0.02 -12.35 -39.19
N ARG A 149 0.20 -11.07 -39.53
CA ARG A 149 -0.81 -10.03 -39.35
C ARG A 149 -2.03 -10.27 -40.23
N GLU A 150 -1.83 -10.66 -41.48
CA GLU A 150 -2.92 -10.95 -42.41
C GLU A 150 -3.65 -12.25 -42.03
N ALA A 151 -2.94 -13.26 -41.53
CA ALA A 151 -3.53 -14.47 -40.95
C ALA A 151 -4.41 -14.13 -39.73
N TYR A 152 -3.92 -13.32 -38.79
CA TYR A 152 -4.72 -12.85 -37.65
C TYR A 152 -5.94 -12.03 -38.08
N ARG A 153 -5.83 -11.20 -39.13
CA ARG A 153 -6.99 -10.46 -39.68
C ARG A 153 -8.06 -11.39 -40.25
N ARG A 154 -7.66 -12.44 -40.98
CA ARG A 154 -8.59 -13.43 -41.54
C ARG A 154 -9.29 -14.24 -40.44
N ASP A 155 -8.55 -14.71 -39.44
CA ASP A 155 -9.12 -15.47 -38.31
C ASP A 155 -10.07 -14.62 -37.46
N LEU A 156 -9.71 -13.36 -37.21
CA LEU A 156 -10.56 -12.45 -36.43
C LEU A 156 -11.81 -11.99 -37.19
N ARG A 157 -11.87 -12.13 -38.52
CA ARG A 157 -13.07 -11.80 -39.30
C ARG A 157 -14.22 -12.75 -38.98
N LEU A 158 -13.96 -14.05 -38.81
CA LEU A 158 -14.97 -15.03 -38.39
C LEU A 158 -15.49 -14.75 -36.96
N LEU A 159 -14.60 -14.32 -36.07
CA LEU A 159 -14.97 -13.91 -34.72
C LEU A 159 -15.81 -12.61 -34.75
N TYR A 160 -15.43 -11.66 -35.60
CA TYR A 160 -16.18 -10.42 -35.81
C TYR A 160 -17.58 -10.69 -36.32
N GLU A 161 -17.77 -11.51 -37.36
CA GLU A 161 -19.12 -11.86 -37.87
C GLU A 161 -20.01 -12.49 -36.80
N LYS A 162 -19.46 -13.35 -35.94
CA LYS A 162 -20.21 -13.95 -34.83
C LYS A 162 -20.56 -12.94 -33.74
N LEU A 163 -19.66 -12.02 -33.40
CA LEU A 163 -19.90 -10.96 -32.42
C LEU A 163 -20.82 -9.87 -32.98
N ARG A 164 -20.75 -9.60 -34.29
CA ARG A 164 -21.58 -8.62 -34.98
C ARG A 164 -23.07 -8.92 -34.80
N LEU A 165 -23.47 -10.18 -34.90
CA LEU A 165 -24.84 -10.63 -34.62
C LEU A 165 -25.36 -10.27 -33.22
N TRP A 166 -24.45 -10.07 -32.26
CA TRP A 166 -24.78 -9.81 -30.86
C TRP A 166 -24.66 -8.33 -30.49
N PHE A 167 -23.87 -7.56 -31.25
CA PHE A 167 -23.50 -6.18 -30.92
C PHE A 167 -23.93 -5.14 -31.96
N GLU A 168 -24.25 -5.53 -33.20
CA GLU A 168 -24.85 -4.65 -34.18
C GLU A 168 -26.36 -4.95 -34.29
N PRO A 169 -27.24 -3.95 -34.13
CA PRO A 169 -28.65 -4.12 -34.43
C PRO A 169 -28.82 -4.35 -35.95
N ALA A 170 -29.70 -5.27 -36.33
CA ALA A 170 -30.00 -5.57 -37.73
C ALA A 170 -30.33 -4.29 -38.51
N PRO A 171 -29.89 -4.15 -39.78
CA PRO A 171 -30.24 -2.98 -40.57
C PRO A 171 -31.77 -2.89 -40.70
N PRO A 172 -32.36 -1.69 -40.61
CA PRO A 172 -33.79 -1.54 -40.78
C PRO A 172 -34.17 -2.01 -42.19
N ALA A 173 -34.99 -3.07 -42.23
CA ALA A 173 -35.67 -3.47 -43.44
C ALA A 173 -36.47 -2.28 -44.00
N ALA A 174 -36.48 -2.18 -45.33
CA ALA A 174 -37.18 -1.17 -46.09
C ALA A 174 -38.65 -1.00 -45.65
N ASN A 175 -39.13 0.23 -45.88
CA ASN A 175 -40.53 0.66 -45.92
C ASN A 175 -41.22 0.97 -44.59
N PHE A 176 -41.16 2.25 -44.19
CA PHE A 176 -42.35 2.96 -43.75
C PHE A 176 -42.29 4.40 -44.28
N SER A 177 -43.09 4.66 -45.33
CA SER A 177 -43.41 6.01 -45.78
C SER A 177 -44.05 6.78 -44.63
N GLY A 178 -43.40 7.84 -44.16
CA GLY A 178 -44.00 8.85 -43.30
C GLY A 178 -44.84 9.83 -44.14
N PRO A 179 -46.01 10.26 -43.66
CA PRO A 179 -46.94 11.05 -44.45
C PRO A 179 -46.46 12.50 -44.60
N VAL A 180 -46.63 13.03 -45.81
CA VAL A 180 -46.50 14.45 -46.14
C VAL A 180 -47.50 15.25 -45.30
N ARG A 181 -47.01 16.26 -44.56
CA ARG A 181 -47.86 17.37 -44.10
C ARG A 181 -47.33 18.68 -44.66
N SER A 182 -47.97 19.08 -45.77
CA SER A 182 -48.00 20.44 -46.30
C SER A 182 -48.91 21.33 -45.47
N HIS A 183 -48.45 22.56 -45.19
CA HIS A 183 -49.17 23.85 -45.22
C HIS A 183 -48.36 24.84 -44.35
N LYS A 184 -47.51 25.72 -44.91
CA LYS A 184 -47.76 27.01 -45.57
C LYS A 184 -48.60 28.01 -44.75
N SER A 185 -47.90 29.10 -44.43
CA SER A 185 -48.31 30.51 -44.25
C SER A 185 -49.15 30.87 -43.03
#